data_AF-A0A950RNN3-F1
#
_entry.id   AF-A0A950RNN3-F1
#
_cell.length_a   1.000
_cell.length_b   1.000
_cell.length_c   1.000
_cell.angle_alpha   90.00
_cell.angle_beta   90.00
_cell.angle_gamma   90.00
#
_symmetry.space_group_name_H-M   'P 1'
#
loop_
_entity.id
_entity.type
_entity.pdbx_description
1 polymer ?
#
loop_
_entity_poly.entity_id
_entity_poly.type
_entity_poly.pdbx_seq_one_letter_code
_entity_poly.pdbx_strand_id
1 'polypeptide(L)'
;MPKCLEDFLIKLEANAETALNEYQFLVDVGLDSLTEPQIDVAADFAGDAITIRPMGTNDTTLNSLRIQYLPWRPPTWVGTEDTGAFDDTGVTKALLDDTGPGIFLTSQLNGCRFTIQFHDGGMTKATVLHLAGTYGSNKKGAEKRESLENVQLQNVPTGGGHRRRSSFGQDMGLKKKLNPKTKFQPFGFGQGGRTYYDGNKATILAVRGKDGVWRFFAQEYWEEGNVFIHSKELK
;
A
#
# COMPACT_ATOMS: atom_id res chain seq x y z
N MET A 1 -12.05 -21.36 16.98
CA MET A 1 -11.06 -20.81 17.92
C MET A 1 -11.33 -19.32 18.07
N PRO A 2 -11.08 -18.70 19.25
CA PRO A 2 -11.11 -17.25 19.35
C PRO A 2 -10.10 -16.65 18.36
N LYS A 3 -10.48 -15.55 17.69
CA LYS A 3 -9.57 -14.84 16.79
C LYS A 3 -8.37 -14.33 17.59
N CYS A 4 -7.18 -14.61 17.09
CA CYS A 4 -5.91 -14.19 17.68
C CYS A 4 -4.86 -13.99 16.57
N LEU A 5 -3.73 -13.38 16.93
CA LEU A 5 -2.65 -13.11 15.98
C LEU A 5 -2.11 -14.39 15.37
N GLU A 6 -1.94 -15.46 16.16
CA GLU A 6 -1.46 -16.75 15.67
C GLU A 6 -2.39 -17.35 14.61
N ASP A 7 -3.70 -17.41 14.85
CA ASP A 7 -4.68 -17.93 13.87
C ASP A 7 -4.68 -17.09 12.59
N PHE A 8 -4.62 -15.76 12.73
CA PHE A 8 -4.51 -14.86 11.58
C PHE A 8 -3.25 -15.16 10.75
N LEU A 9 -2.08 -15.28 11.38
CA LEU A 9 -0.81 -15.55 10.69
C LEU A 9 -0.80 -16.91 10.01
N ILE A 10 -1.33 -17.95 10.65
CA ILE A 10 -1.47 -19.30 10.06
C ILE A 10 -2.34 -19.24 8.80
N LYS A 11 -3.49 -18.55 8.88
CA LYS A 11 -4.39 -18.40 7.72
C LYS A 11 -3.79 -17.53 6.64
N LEU A 12 -3.08 -16.46 7.00
CA LEU A 12 -2.39 -15.57 6.07
C LEU A 12 -1.33 -16.32 5.26
N GLU A 13 -0.57 -17.20 5.92
CA GLU A 13 0.40 -18.08 5.26
C GLU A 13 -0.26 -19.09 4.33
N ALA A 14 -1.39 -19.68 4.74
CA ALA A 14 -2.08 -20.70 3.95
C ALA A 14 -2.81 -20.11 2.72
N ASN A 15 -3.55 -19.02 2.91
CA ASN A 15 -4.27 -18.30 1.86
C ASN A 15 -4.55 -16.87 2.32
N ALA A 16 -3.66 -15.95 1.92
CA ALA A 16 -3.73 -14.55 2.34
C ALA A 16 -5.03 -13.84 1.93
N GLU A 17 -5.59 -14.13 0.74
CA GLU A 17 -6.84 -13.51 0.31
C GLU A 17 -8.01 -13.94 1.21
N THR A 18 -8.12 -15.24 1.52
CA THR A 18 -9.14 -15.73 2.45
C THR A 18 -8.96 -15.14 3.84
N ALA A 19 -7.73 -15.12 4.37
CA ALA A 19 -7.44 -14.56 5.69
C ALA A 19 -7.82 -13.08 5.78
N LEU A 20 -7.47 -12.29 4.76
CA LEU A 20 -7.79 -10.86 4.71
C LEU A 20 -9.30 -10.60 4.65
N ASN A 21 -10.05 -11.39 3.88
CA ASN A 21 -11.51 -11.28 3.84
C ASN A 21 -12.16 -11.68 5.17
N GLU A 22 -11.59 -12.63 5.90
CA GLU A 22 -12.10 -13.06 7.21
C GLU A 22 -11.77 -12.07 8.33
N TYR A 23 -10.59 -11.46 8.31
CA TYR A 23 -10.04 -10.69 9.44
C TYR A 23 -10.19 -9.16 9.33
N GLN A 24 -10.75 -8.62 8.23
CA GLN A 24 -11.03 -7.18 8.05
C GLN A 24 -9.95 -6.28 8.68
N PHE A 25 -8.76 -6.41 8.13
CA PHE A 25 -7.54 -5.75 8.55
C PHE A 25 -7.69 -4.23 8.60
N LEU A 26 -7.19 -3.57 9.64
CA LEU A 26 -7.14 -2.12 9.75
C LEU A 26 -5.75 -1.69 10.20
N VAL A 27 -5.34 -0.51 9.75
CA VAL A 27 -4.04 0.09 10.09
C VAL A 27 -4.32 1.40 10.82
N ASP A 28 -3.78 1.50 12.04
CA ASP A 28 -3.85 2.71 12.86
C ASP A 28 -2.96 3.81 12.26
N VAL A 29 -3.51 5.03 12.17
CA VAL A 29 -2.81 6.21 11.64
C VAL A 29 -1.62 6.63 12.49
N GLY A 30 -1.55 6.23 13.76
CA GLY A 30 -0.41 6.46 14.64
C GLY A 30 0.90 5.89 14.11
N LEU A 31 0.83 4.84 13.27
CA LEU A 31 2.00 4.25 12.61
C LEU A 31 2.70 5.22 11.65
N ASP A 32 2.00 6.22 11.10
CA ASP A 32 2.61 7.21 10.17
C ASP A 32 3.58 8.16 10.85
N SER A 33 3.52 8.26 12.19
CA SER A 33 4.50 9.03 12.97
C SER A 33 5.86 8.32 13.08
N LEU A 34 5.90 7.00 12.87
CA LEU A 34 7.12 6.21 12.97
C LEU A 34 8.02 6.43 11.74
N THR A 35 9.33 6.49 11.98
CA THR A 35 10.33 6.78 10.95
C THR A 35 11.12 5.57 10.51
N GLU A 36 11.03 4.46 11.25
CA GLU A 36 11.76 3.24 10.94
C GLU A 36 11.06 2.44 9.83
N PRO A 37 11.81 1.84 8.89
CA PRO A 37 11.24 1.03 7.81
C PRO A 37 10.73 -0.34 8.30
N GLN A 38 11.24 -0.79 9.45
CA GLN A 38 10.79 -2.00 10.14
C GLN A 38 10.36 -1.60 11.54
N ILE A 39 9.15 -1.97 11.92
CA ILE A 39 8.54 -1.55 13.18
C ILE A 39 7.91 -2.74 13.89
N ASP A 40 7.96 -2.70 15.21
CA ASP A 40 7.23 -3.63 16.06
C ASP A 40 5.81 -3.08 16.27
N VAL A 41 4.81 -3.89 15.96
CA VAL A 41 3.40 -3.53 16.01
C VAL A 41 2.63 -4.51 16.86
N ALA A 42 1.49 -4.08 17.38
CA ALA A 42 0.55 -4.93 18.09
C ALA A 42 -0.75 -5.09 17.31
N ALA A 43 -1.41 -6.23 17.51
CA ALA A 43 -2.68 -6.58 16.94
C ALA A 43 -3.78 -6.55 18.00
N ASP A 44 -4.80 -5.72 17.78
CA ASP A 44 -6.03 -5.71 18.56
C ASP A 44 -7.16 -6.37 17.77
N PHE A 45 -7.99 -7.16 18.45
CA PHE A 45 -9.11 -7.87 17.85
C PHE A 45 -10.43 -7.32 18.36
N ALA A 46 -11.30 -6.91 17.44
CA ALA A 46 -12.64 -6.42 17.74
C ALA A 46 -13.66 -7.08 16.80
N GLY A 47 -14.35 -8.11 17.30
CA GLY A 47 -15.21 -8.95 16.48
C GLY A 47 -14.41 -9.63 15.38
N ASP A 48 -14.74 -9.33 14.12
CA ASP A 48 -14.03 -9.89 12.98
C ASP A 48 -12.79 -9.12 12.55
N ALA A 49 -12.62 -7.88 13.00
CA ALA A 49 -11.56 -6.99 12.58
C ALA A 49 -10.28 -7.17 13.42
N ILE A 50 -9.14 -7.13 12.74
CA ILE A 50 -7.81 -6.96 13.34
C ILE A 50 -7.31 -5.54 13.06
N THR A 51 -6.93 -4.81 14.09
CA THR A 51 -6.27 -3.49 13.95
C THR A 51 -4.80 -3.62 14.30
N ILE A 52 -3.94 -3.23 13.37
CA ILE A 52 -2.50 -3.12 13.61
C ILE A 52 -2.18 -1.69 14.05
N ARG A 53 -1.54 -1.57 15.21
CA ARG A 53 -1.19 -0.30 15.85
C ARG A 53 0.26 -0.31 16.36
N PRO A 54 0.83 0.85 16.71
CA PRO A 54 2.14 0.88 17.35
C PRO A 54 2.15 0.00 18.62
N MET A 55 3.25 -0.73 18.82
CA MET A 55 3.44 -1.51 20.03
C MET A 55 3.61 -0.59 21.24
N GLY A 56 2.85 -0.83 22.29
CA GLY A 56 2.92 -0.16 23.59
C GLY A 56 3.59 -1.04 24.65
N THR A 57 3.77 -0.48 25.84
CA THR A 57 4.48 -1.14 26.96
C THR A 57 3.76 -2.36 27.54
N ASN A 58 2.46 -2.50 27.28
CA ASN A 58 1.64 -3.60 27.80
C ASN A 58 1.45 -4.74 26.78
N ASP A 59 2.00 -4.59 25.57
CA ASP A 59 1.93 -5.63 24.55
C ASP A 59 2.92 -6.75 24.82
N THR A 60 2.58 -7.94 24.33
CA THR A 60 3.34 -9.17 24.54
C THR A 60 3.70 -9.78 23.19
N THR A 61 4.64 -10.72 23.21
CA THR A 61 4.99 -11.50 22.02
C THR A 61 3.83 -12.30 21.42
N LEU A 62 2.75 -12.52 22.17
CA LEU A 62 1.55 -13.23 21.69
C LEU A 62 0.65 -12.37 20.81
N ASN A 63 0.73 -11.05 20.93
CA ASN A 63 -0.08 -10.10 20.16
C ASN A 63 0.75 -9.07 19.38
N SER A 64 2.08 -9.23 19.37
CA SER A 64 2.99 -8.35 18.63
C SER A 64 3.74 -9.07 17.52
N LEU A 65 4.07 -8.35 16.46
CA LEU A 65 4.95 -8.83 15.39
C LEU A 65 5.80 -7.67 14.84
N ARG A 66 6.92 -8.02 14.22
CA ARG A 66 7.72 -7.07 13.45
C ARG A 66 7.27 -7.09 12.00
N ILE A 67 7.10 -5.92 11.39
CA ILE A 67 6.69 -5.77 9.99
C ILE A 67 7.58 -4.76 9.28
N GLN A 68 7.54 -4.78 7.95
CA GLN A 68 7.94 -3.62 7.15
C GLN A 68 6.75 -2.68 7.00
N TYR A 69 6.94 -1.37 7.19
CA TYR A 69 5.86 -0.40 7.10
C TYR A 69 6.20 0.75 6.15
N LEU A 70 5.24 1.14 5.32
CA LEU A 70 5.36 2.26 4.41
C LEU A 70 4.37 3.37 4.77
N PRO A 71 4.82 4.40 5.53
CA PRO A 71 3.94 5.43 6.03
C PRO A 71 3.40 6.32 4.91
N TRP A 72 2.25 6.94 5.16
CA TRP A 72 1.82 8.10 4.38
C TRP A 72 2.60 9.33 4.83
N ARG A 73 2.96 10.20 3.89
CA ARG A 73 3.57 11.50 4.18
C ARG A 73 2.84 12.59 3.39
N PRO A 74 2.42 13.69 4.04
CA PRO A 74 1.89 14.83 3.32
C PRO A 74 3.04 15.50 2.54
N PRO A 75 2.83 15.85 1.26
CA PRO A 75 3.71 16.79 0.60
C PRO A 75 3.53 18.18 1.21
N THR A 76 4.62 18.94 1.29
CA THR A 76 4.57 20.33 1.78
C THR A 76 4.33 21.26 0.59
N TRP A 77 3.39 22.20 0.73
CA TRP A 77 3.26 23.29 -0.24
C TRP A 77 4.41 24.28 -0.05
N VAL A 78 5.18 24.51 -1.10
CA VAL A 78 6.33 25.43 -1.09
C VAL A 78 6.07 26.54 -2.09
N GLY A 79 6.13 27.80 -1.63
CA GLY A 79 5.89 29.00 -2.44
C GLY A 79 4.60 29.74 -2.06
N THR A 80 4.19 30.70 -2.89
CA THR A 80 2.95 31.47 -2.68
C THR A 80 1.75 30.78 -3.32
N GLU A 81 0.54 31.29 -3.14
CA GLU A 81 -0.66 30.75 -3.80
C GLU A 81 -0.53 30.75 -5.34
N ASP A 82 0.13 31.79 -5.90
CA ASP A 82 0.29 31.97 -7.35
C ASP A 82 1.49 31.22 -7.96
N THR A 83 2.53 30.95 -7.17
CA THR A 83 3.80 30.37 -7.64
C THR A 83 4.15 29.03 -7.00
N GLY A 84 3.37 28.62 -6.00
CA GLY A 84 3.69 27.47 -5.18
C GLY A 84 3.46 26.15 -5.89
N ALA A 85 4.16 25.15 -5.40
CA ALA A 85 4.01 23.77 -5.80
C ALA A 85 4.22 22.85 -4.59
N PHE A 86 3.68 21.65 -4.67
CA PHE A 86 4.02 20.60 -3.71
C PHE A 86 5.46 20.13 -3.92
N ASP A 87 6.19 19.96 -2.82
CA ASP A 87 7.53 19.38 -2.78
C ASP A 87 7.52 17.86 -3.04
N ASP A 88 8.68 17.23 -2.86
CA ASP A 88 8.89 15.82 -3.16
C ASP A 88 8.69 14.91 -1.94
N THR A 89 8.26 15.46 -0.79
CA THR A 89 8.17 14.71 0.50
C THR A 89 6.95 13.80 0.58
N GLY A 90 5.97 13.97 -0.32
CA GLY A 90 4.78 13.13 -0.42
C GLY A 90 5.01 11.77 -1.07
N VAL A 91 6.25 11.27 -1.09
CA VAL A 91 6.60 9.94 -1.59
C VAL A 91 7.44 9.19 -0.57
N THR A 92 6.95 8.03 -0.15
CA THR A 92 7.69 7.08 0.67
C THR A 92 8.07 5.86 -0.16
N LYS A 93 9.21 5.25 0.18
CA LYS A 93 9.80 4.12 -0.54
C LYS A 93 10.27 3.04 0.42
N ALA A 94 10.01 1.78 0.09
CA ALA A 94 10.60 0.64 0.78
C ALA A 94 11.22 -0.35 -0.22
N LEU A 95 12.27 -1.04 0.22
CA LEU A 95 12.83 -2.18 -0.46
C LEU A 95 12.39 -3.44 0.28
N LEU A 96 11.71 -4.35 -0.42
CA LEU A 96 11.31 -5.64 0.08
C LEU A 96 12.25 -6.70 -0.51
N ASP A 97 12.96 -7.41 0.36
CA ASP A 97 13.87 -8.50 -0.02
C ASP A 97 13.79 -9.66 1.00
N ASP A 98 14.80 -10.52 1.04
CA ASP A 98 14.90 -11.69 1.92
C ASP A 98 15.41 -11.35 3.34
N THR A 99 15.96 -10.16 3.58
CA THR A 99 16.67 -9.81 4.82
C THR A 99 15.77 -9.23 5.93
N GLY A 100 14.50 -8.96 5.64
CA GLY A 100 13.55 -8.36 6.60
C GLY A 100 12.37 -9.25 6.99
N PRO A 101 11.41 -8.68 7.76
CA PRO A 101 10.13 -9.30 8.05
C PRO A 101 9.42 -9.75 6.78
N GLY A 102 8.72 -10.89 6.84
CA GLY A 102 7.95 -11.45 5.73
C GLY A 102 6.58 -10.80 5.52
N ILE A 103 6.25 -9.75 6.28
CA ILE A 103 4.99 -9.00 6.17
C ILE A 103 5.33 -7.53 5.94
N PHE A 104 4.64 -6.94 4.98
CA PHE A 104 4.72 -5.54 4.64
C PHE A 104 3.33 -4.91 4.67
N LEU A 105 3.23 -3.68 5.18
CA LEU A 105 2.00 -2.90 5.19
C LEU A 105 2.24 -1.47 4.70
N THR A 106 1.23 -0.89 4.08
CA THR A 106 1.16 0.57 3.87
C THR A 106 0.27 1.22 4.91
N SER A 107 0.41 2.53 5.08
CA SER A 107 -0.68 3.36 5.55
C SER A 107 -1.91 3.26 4.63
N GLN A 108 -3.03 3.80 5.08
CA GLN A 108 -4.26 3.89 4.30
C GLN A 108 -4.05 4.78 3.07
N LEU A 109 -4.38 4.24 1.90
CA LEU A 109 -4.33 4.88 0.60
C LEU A 109 -5.67 5.54 0.28
N ASN A 110 -5.76 6.85 0.47
CA ASN A 110 -6.92 7.67 0.06
C ASN A 110 -6.48 8.69 -1.01
N GLY A 111 -6.94 8.51 -2.25
CA GLY A 111 -6.46 9.31 -3.38
C GLY A 111 -5.01 9.02 -3.78
N CYS A 112 -4.34 8.08 -3.11
CA CYS A 112 -2.91 7.80 -3.28
C CYS A 112 -2.64 6.89 -4.48
N ARG A 113 -1.37 6.90 -4.93
CA ARG A 113 -0.83 5.91 -5.86
C ARG A 113 0.14 5.00 -5.12
N PHE A 114 -0.02 3.70 -5.32
CA PHE A 114 0.92 2.68 -4.89
C PHE A 114 1.59 2.04 -6.10
N THR A 115 2.90 1.83 -6.04
CA THR A 115 3.67 1.25 -7.14
C THR A 115 4.54 0.12 -6.63
N ILE A 116 4.60 -0.97 -7.40
CA ILE A 116 5.49 -2.11 -7.20
C ILE A 116 6.41 -2.22 -8.41
N GLN A 117 7.72 -2.25 -8.17
CA GLN A 117 8.74 -2.57 -9.17
C GLN A 117 9.50 -3.79 -8.69
N PHE A 118 9.24 -4.95 -9.30
CA PHE A 118 10.02 -6.16 -9.05
C PHE A 118 11.42 -6.04 -9.66
N HIS A 119 12.43 -6.56 -8.95
CA HIS A 119 13.84 -6.51 -9.34
C HIS A 119 14.25 -7.72 -10.17
N ASP A 120 13.44 -8.77 -10.13
CA ASP A 120 13.64 -10.06 -10.80
C ASP A 120 12.29 -10.64 -11.27
N GLY A 121 12.35 -11.60 -12.20
CA GLY A 121 11.16 -12.30 -12.70
C GLY A 121 10.58 -13.31 -11.71
N GLY A 122 11.32 -13.67 -10.66
CA GLY A 122 10.87 -14.55 -9.57
C GLY A 122 10.02 -13.81 -8.52
N MET A 123 9.93 -12.48 -8.59
CA MET A 123 9.20 -11.63 -7.66
C MET A 123 9.68 -11.77 -6.20
N THR A 124 10.95 -12.12 -5.98
CA THR A 124 11.52 -12.29 -4.63
C THR A 124 12.06 -10.99 -4.04
N LYS A 125 12.29 -9.99 -4.89
CA LYS A 125 12.68 -8.63 -4.48
C LYS A 125 11.86 -7.56 -5.19
N ALA A 126 11.43 -6.54 -4.45
CA ALA A 126 10.63 -5.44 -4.99
C ALA A 126 10.96 -4.10 -4.34
N THR A 127 10.98 -3.02 -5.13
CA THR A 127 10.85 -1.66 -4.60
C THR A 127 9.38 -1.27 -4.65
N VAL A 128 8.87 -0.74 -3.55
CA VAL A 128 7.50 -0.23 -3.47
C VAL A 128 7.48 1.26 -3.15
N LEU A 129 6.51 1.97 -3.71
CA LEU A 129 6.31 3.39 -3.50
C LEU A 129 4.87 3.68 -3.06
N HIS A 130 4.73 4.60 -2.13
CA HIS A 130 3.47 5.20 -1.75
C HIS A 130 3.57 6.70 -2.03
N LEU A 131 2.79 7.16 -3.01
CA LEU A 131 2.71 8.57 -3.42
C LEU A 131 1.39 9.18 -2.97
N ALA A 132 1.46 10.31 -2.28
CA ALA A 132 0.32 10.99 -1.68
C ALA A 132 -0.74 11.42 -2.73
N GLY A 133 -2.01 11.30 -2.36
CA GLY A 133 -3.11 11.82 -3.18
C GLY A 133 -3.23 13.34 -3.20
N THR A 134 -2.74 14.00 -2.16
CA THR A 134 -2.81 15.46 -1.94
C THR A 134 -2.03 16.30 -2.95
N TYR A 135 -1.19 15.69 -3.80
CA TYR A 135 -0.67 16.32 -5.02
C TYR A 135 -1.79 16.84 -5.95
N GLY A 136 -3.02 16.38 -5.76
CA GLY A 136 -4.22 16.85 -6.45
C GLY A 136 -4.74 15.83 -7.45
N SER A 137 -6.04 15.93 -7.71
CA SER A 137 -6.79 15.09 -8.66
C SER A 137 -6.70 15.57 -10.11
N ASN A 138 -6.13 16.76 -10.32
CA ASN A 138 -5.98 17.39 -11.62
C ASN A 138 -4.75 16.87 -12.40
N LYS A 139 -4.63 17.31 -13.66
CA LYS A 139 -3.53 16.93 -14.56
C LYS A 139 -2.14 17.23 -13.94
N LYS A 140 -1.95 18.39 -13.32
CA LYS A 140 -0.68 18.79 -12.69
C LYS A 140 -0.28 17.83 -11.56
N GLY A 141 -1.24 17.46 -10.70
CA GLY A 141 -1.01 16.49 -9.62
C GLY A 141 -0.66 15.10 -10.15
N ALA A 142 -1.32 14.67 -11.24
CA ALA A 142 -1.00 13.41 -11.89
C ALA A 142 0.41 13.40 -12.52
N GLU A 143 0.81 14.49 -13.18
CA GLU A 143 2.14 14.68 -13.76
C GLU A 143 3.23 14.73 -12.68
N LYS A 144 2.98 15.42 -11.56
CA LYS A 144 3.91 15.45 -10.42
C LYS A 144 4.13 14.04 -9.85
N ARG A 145 3.06 13.27 -9.60
CA ARG A 145 3.19 11.87 -9.15
C ARG A 145 3.99 11.04 -10.15
N GLU A 146 3.74 11.18 -11.45
CA GLU A 146 4.48 10.43 -12.48
C GLU A 146 5.96 10.81 -12.54
N SER A 147 6.29 12.10 -12.45
CA SER A 147 7.66 12.58 -12.40
C SER A 147 8.42 12.02 -11.18
N LEU A 148 7.84 12.14 -9.99
CA LEU A 148 8.45 11.62 -8.76
C LEU A 148 8.63 10.11 -8.79
N GLU A 149 7.62 9.39 -9.26
CA GLU A 149 7.68 7.94 -9.39
C GLU A 149 8.83 7.51 -10.32
N ASN A 150 9.03 8.21 -11.44
CA ASN A 150 10.13 7.92 -12.35
C ASN A 150 11.51 8.23 -11.74
N VAL A 151 11.65 9.35 -11.02
CA VAL A 151 12.90 9.70 -10.30
C VAL A 151 13.23 8.63 -9.25
N GLN A 152 12.23 8.18 -8.48
CA GLN A 152 12.44 7.19 -7.43
C GLN A 152 12.79 5.78 -7.96
N LEU A 153 12.38 5.47 -9.19
CA LEU A 153 12.60 4.17 -9.83
C LEU A 153 13.74 4.14 -10.85
N GLN A 154 14.38 5.28 -11.16
CA GLN A 154 15.34 5.38 -12.28
C GLN A 154 16.49 4.37 -12.23
N ASN A 155 16.92 3.97 -11.01
CA ASN A 155 18.02 3.04 -10.78
C ASN A 155 17.55 1.71 -10.16
N VAL A 156 16.24 1.45 -10.19
CA VAL A 156 15.69 0.19 -9.68
C VAL A 156 15.75 -0.86 -10.79
N PRO A 157 16.36 -2.03 -10.56
CA PRO A 157 16.36 -3.11 -11.53
C PRO A 157 14.93 -3.47 -11.94
N THR A 158 14.72 -3.72 -13.22
CA THR A 158 13.39 -4.10 -13.73
C THR A 158 13.21 -5.60 -13.84
N GLY A 159 14.29 -6.41 -13.74
CA GLY A 159 14.21 -7.87 -13.62
C GLY A 159 13.50 -8.62 -14.75
N GLY A 160 13.17 -7.95 -15.85
CA GLY A 160 12.18 -8.43 -16.83
C GLY A 160 10.72 -8.39 -16.33
N GLY A 161 10.49 -7.98 -15.09
CA GLY A 161 9.19 -7.83 -14.44
C GLY A 161 8.50 -6.49 -14.75
N HIS A 162 7.18 -6.53 -14.82
CA HIS A 162 6.35 -5.36 -15.08
C HIS A 162 6.15 -4.52 -13.83
N ARG A 163 6.40 -3.21 -13.92
CA ARG A 163 5.95 -2.21 -12.94
C ARG A 163 4.43 -2.34 -12.77
N ARG A 164 3.93 -2.51 -11.55
CA ARG A 164 2.48 -2.49 -11.27
C ARG A 164 2.14 -1.18 -10.58
N ARG A 165 1.12 -0.47 -11.06
CA ARG A 165 0.64 0.76 -10.43
C ARG A 165 -0.82 0.60 -10.05
N SER A 166 -1.14 0.95 -8.82
CA SER A 166 -2.49 0.94 -8.27
C SER A 166 -2.85 2.34 -7.80
N SER A 167 -4.05 2.82 -8.10
CA SER A 167 -4.57 4.09 -7.57
C SER A 167 -5.89 3.86 -6.85
N PHE A 168 -6.05 4.49 -5.70
CA PHE A 168 -7.18 4.28 -4.77
C PHE A 168 -7.90 5.61 -4.51
N GLY A 169 -9.23 5.61 -4.41
CA GLY A 169 -10.02 6.80 -4.10
C GLY A 169 -10.97 7.28 -5.21
N GLN A 170 -12.11 7.86 -4.79
CA GLN A 170 -13.19 8.33 -5.66
C GLN A 170 -12.83 9.56 -6.51
N ASP A 171 -11.95 10.42 -6.01
CA ASP A 171 -11.74 11.75 -6.57
C ASP A 171 -10.49 11.84 -7.46
N MET A 172 -10.17 10.79 -8.23
CA MET A 172 -9.05 10.80 -9.20
C MET A 172 -9.36 11.61 -10.47
N GLY A 173 -10.20 12.66 -10.39
CA GLY A 173 -10.42 13.69 -11.42
C GLY A 173 -11.00 13.23 -12.77
N LEU A 174 -11.09 11.93 -13.01
CA LEU A 174 -11.50 11.33 -14.28
C LEU A 174 -12.92 10.73 -14.23
N LYS A 175 -13.49 10.57 -13.03
CA LYS A 175 -14.68 9.76 -12.76
C LYS A 175 -16.05 10.42 -12.99
N LYS A 176 -16.15 11.54 -13.73
CA LYS A 176 -17.46 12.02 -14.22
C LYS A 176 -17.62 12.17 -15.75
N LYS A 177 -16.54 12.05 -16.54
CA LYS A 177 -16.66 12.14 -18.01
C LYS A 177 -16.12 10.93 -18.77
N LEU A 178 -15.26 10.13 -18.15
CA LEU A 178 -14.81 8.87 -18.71
C LEU A 178 -15.28 7.78 -17.76
N ASN A 179 -16.41 7.18 -18.10
CA ASN A 179 -16.88 5.93 -17.52
C ASN A 179 -15.67 4.97 -17.45
N PRO A 180 -15.07 4.67 -16.28
CA PRO A 180 -13.84 3.88 -16.23
C PRO A 180 -14.24 2.40 -16.35
N LYS A 181 -14.82 2.02 -17.48
CA LYS A 181 -15.06 0.63 -17.84
C LYS A 181 -13.75 -0.11 -18.17
N THR A 182 -12.60 0.54 -18.07
CA THR A 182 -11.29 -0.08 -18.26
C THR A 182 -10.57 -0.16 -16.92
N LYS A 183 -10.85 -1.25 -16.18
CA LYS A 183 -10.12 -1.69 -14.98
C LYS A 183 -8.62 -1.94 -15.21
N PHE A 184 -8.17 -1.82 -16.45
CA PHE A 184 -6.77 -1.95 -16.86
C PHE A 184 -6.53 -0.99 -18.02
N GLN A 185 -5.65 -0.01 -17.84
CA GLN A 185 -5.08 0.74 -18.97
C GLN A 185 -3.66 0.23 -19.19
N PRO A 186 -3.41 -0.59 -20.24
CA PRO A 186 -2.05 -0.90 -20.62
C PRO A 186 -1.41 0.41 -21.09
N PHE A 187 -0.39 0.89 -20.37
CA PHE A 187 0.53 1.85 -20.98
C PHE A 187 1.37 1.11 -22.02
N GLY A 188 1.84 1.83 -23.04
CA GLY A 188 2.62 1.28 -24.15
C GLY A 188 3.71 0.30 -23.69
N PHE A 189 4.05 -0.64 -24.57
CA PHE A 189 5.03 -1.71 -24.37
C PHE A 189 6.15 -1.32 -23.38
N GLY A 190 6.16 -1.96 -22.20
CA GLY A 190 7.20 -1.80 -21.18
C GLY A 190 6.84 -0.99 -19.93
N GLN A 191 5.70 -0.30 -19.87
CA GLN A 191 5.36 0.56 -18.71
C GLN A 191 4.49 -0.09 -17.61
N GLY A 192 4.06 -1.34 -17.85
CA GLY A 192 3.32 -2.16 -16.89
C GLY A 192 1.84 -1.80 -16.71
N GLY A 193 1.14 -2.55 -15.86
CA GLY A 193 -0.32 -2.44 -15.66
C GLY A 193 -0.71 -1.30 -14.71
N ARG A 194 -1.82 -0.61 -15.01
CA ARG A 194 -2.49 0.32 -14.08
C ARG A 194 -3.84 -0.22 -13.67
N THR A 195 -4.05 -0.37 -12.36
CA THR A 195 -5.33 -0.78 -11.77
C THR A 195 -5.92 0.37 -10.98
N TYR A 196 -7.20 0.63 -11.20
CA TYR A 196 -7.97 1.60 -10.42
C TYR A 196 -8.94 0.85 -9.52
N TYR A 197 -8.94 1.22 -8.26
CA TYR A 197 -9.79 0.63 -7.24
C TYR A 197 -10.97 1.58 -6.95
N ASP A 198 -12.15 1.00 -6.74
CA ASP A 198 -13.41 1.75 -6.65
C ASP A 198 -13.74 2.18 -5.22
N GLY A 199 -13.09 1.58 -4.23
CA GLY A 199 -13.13 2.00 -2.83
C GLY A 199 -12.52 3.39 -2.61
N ASN A 200 -13.00 4.06 -1.57
CA ASN A 200 -12.51 5.38 -1.17
C ASN A 200 -11.14 5.28 -0.49
N LYS A 201 -10.87 4.15 0.19
CA LYS A 201 -9.63 3.88 0.90
C LYS A 201 -9.18 2.44 0.65
N ALA A 202 -7.88 2.20 0.68
CA ALA A 202 -7.35 0.85 0.75
C ALA A 202 -6.06 0.76 1.56
N THR A 203 -5.78 -0.41 2.11
CA THR A 203 -4.47 -0.74 2.67
C THR A 203 -3.84 -1.80 1.80
N ILE A 204 -2.54 -1.68 1.51
CA ILE A 204 -1.79 -2.76 0.88
C ILE A 204 -1.12 -3.60 1.96
N LEU A 205 -1.37 -4.89 1.90
CA LEU A 205 -0.62 -5.90 2.63
C LEU A 205 0.19 -6.73 1.64
N ALA A 206 1.46 -6.99 1.95
CA ALA A 206 2.25 -7.96 1.21
C ALA A 206 2.81 -9.05 2.13
N VAL A 207 2.84 -10.27 1.63
CA VAL A 207 3.35 -11.45 2.33
C VAL A 207 4.45 -12.09 1.49
N ARG A 208 5.58 -12.39 2.12
CA ARG A 208 6.64 -13.22 1.56
C ARG A 208 6.31 -14.67 1.85
N GLY A 209 6.03 -15.45 0.82
CA GLY A 209 5.77 -16.88 0.97
C GLY A 209 7.02 -17.67 1.37
N LYS A 210 6.85 -18.95 1.69
CA LYS A 210 7.98 -19.89 1.93
C LYS A 210 8.88 -20.07 0.71
N ASP A 211 8.33 -19.79 -0.47
CA ASP A 211 9.03 -19.74 -1.74
C ASP A 211 9.88 -18.46 -1.93
N GLY A 212 9.87 -17.55 -0.95
CA GLY A 212 10.56 -16.26 -1.01
C GLY A 212 9.84 -15.22 -1.88
N VAL A 213 8.70 -15.56 -2.47
CA VAL A 213 7.98 -14.71 -3.41
C VAL A 213 7.08 -13.73 -2.66
N TRP A 214 7.17 -12.44 -3.03
CA TRP A 214 6.27 -11.41 -2.52
C TRP A 214 4.93 -11.41 -3.25
N ARG A 215 3.85 -11.52 -2.50
CA ARG A 215 2.47 -11.38 -2.98
C ARG A 215 1.83 -10.18 -2.34
N PHE A 216 1.15 -9.36 -3.12
CA PHE A 216 0.56 -8.09 -2.68
C PHE A 216 -0.95 -8.15 -2.78
N PHE A 217 -1.63 -7.61 -1.78
CA PHE A 217 -3.09 -7.61 -1.66
C PHE A 217 -3.54 -6.20 -1.31
N ALA A 218 -4.55 -5.69 -2.00
CA ALA A 218 -5.31 -4.54 -1.56
C ALA A 218 -6.50 -5.00 -0.72
N GLN A 219 -6.72 -4.35 0.40
CA GLN A 219 -7.98 -4.42 1.13
C GLN A 219 -8.68 -3.07 1.05
N GLU A 220 -9.89 -3.06 0.50
CA GLU A 220 -10.67 -1.84 0.24
C GLU A 220 -11.74 -1.61 1.30
N TYR A 221 -11.95 -0.32 1.63
CA TYR A 221 -12.94 0.14 2.60
C TYR A 221 -13.71 1.37 2.07
N TRP A 222 -14.92 1.55 2.57
CA TRP A 222 -15.63 2.83 2.50
C TRP A 222 -15.10 3.79 3.56
N GLU A 223 -14.99 5.08 3.22
CA GLU A 223 -14.43 6.11 4.09
C GLU A 223 -15.27 6.35 5.36
N GLU A 224 -16.59 6.29 5.24
CA GLU A 224 -17.50 6.38 6.37
C GLU A 224 -17.49 5.05 7.14
N GLY A 225 -16.87 5.06 8.33
CA GLY A 225 -16.91 3.93 9.27
C GLY A 225 -15.96 2.77 8.97
N ASN A 226 -15.01 2.92 8.04
CA ASN A 226 -14.07 1.86 7.64
C ASN A 226 -14.77 0.55 7.25
N VAL A 227 -15.92 0.65 6.57
CA VAL A 227 -16.70 -0.53 6.19
C VAL A 227 -15.93 -1.31 5.12
N PHE A 228 -15.50 -2.51 5.47
CA PHE A 228 -14.81 -3.43 4.58
C PHE A 228 -15.64 -3.75 3.34
N ILE A 229 -14.99 -3.78 2.17
CA ILE A 229 -15.61 -4.11 0.88
C ILE A 229 -15.16 -5.49 0.42
N HIS A 230 -13.86 -5.64 0.15
CA HIS A 230 -13.23 -6.89 -0.26
C HIS A 230 -11.71 -6.78 -0.18
N SER A 231 -11.03 -7.93 -0.26
CA SER A 231 -9.61 -8.01 -0.54
C SER A 231 -9.31 -8.64 -1.89
N LYS A 232 -8.24 -8.20 -2.54
CA LYS A 232 -7.83 -8.71 -3.85
C LYS A 232 -6.32 -8.65 -4.06
N GLU A 233 -5.76 -9.69 -4.66
CA GLU A 233 -4.36 -9.72 -5.09
C GLU A 233 -4.05 -8.68 -6.20
N LEU A 234 -2.91 -8.00 -6.10
CA LEU A 234 -2.38 -7.07 -7.08
C LEU A 234 -1.57 -7.81 -8.16
N LYS A 235 -2.23 -8.14 -9.28
CA LYS A 235 -1.63 -8.85 -10.44
C LYS A 235 -1.11 -7.92 -11.53
#